data_AF-A0A258LCG3-F1
#
_entry.id   AF-A0A258LCG3-F1
#
_cell.length_a   1.000
_cell.length_b   1.000
_cell.length_c   1.000
_cell.angle_alpha   90.00
_cell.angle_beta   90.00
_cell.angle_gamma   90.00
#
_symmetry.space_group_name_H-M   'P 1'
#
loop_
_entity.id
_entity.type
_entity.pdbx_description
1 polymer ?
#
loop_
_entity_poly.entity_id
_entity_poly.type
_entity_poly.pdbx_seq_one_letter_code
_entity_poly.pdbx_strand_id
1 'polypeptide(L)'
;PAELIHFENSFSYTRGVNRATDKALPFIPAAVLRNEVRLEPEFKGGLKSTYFSIAFDNVFKQNRVDNFETPTGAYSLVNLAMGTTFMLNKQPLRINVSANNLFNKAYYDHLSRFKPGRLDEADPTAGYYNQGRNISVGLYLPFVFK
;
A
#
# COMPACT_ATOMS: atom_id res chain seq x y z
N PRO A 1 22.16 -12.95 -15.24
CA PRO A 1 21.03 -13.67 -14.61
C PRO A 1 20.22 -12.67 -13.79
N ALA A 2 18.91 -12.50 -14.09
CA ALA A 2 18.03 -11.77 -13.18
C ALA A 2 17.91 -12.59 -11.89
N GLU A 3 17.97 -11.95 -10.72
CA GLU A 3 17.72 -12.64 -9.46
C GLU A 3 16.25 -13.10 -9.46
N LEU A 4 16.03 -14.39 -9.17
CA LEU A 4 14.68 -14.97 -9.16
C LEU A 4 13.79 -14.35 -8.07
N ILE A 5 14.40 -13.86 -6.99
CA ILE A 5 13.72 -13.39 -5.79
C ILE A 5 14.26 -12.02 -5.42
N HIS A 6 13.35 -11.07 -5.26
CA HIS A 6 13.60 -9.76 -4.70
C HIS A 6 12.87 -9.63 -3.37
N PHE A 7 13.56 -9.11 -2.37
CA PHE A 7 12.97 -8.77 -1.08
C PHE A 7 13.24 -7.31 -0.78
N GLU A 8 12.17 -6.54 -0.58
CA GLU A 8 12.24 -5.15 -0.18
C GLU A 8 11.65 -4.97 1.22
N ASN A 9 12.33 -4.21 2.05
CA ASN A 9 11.87 -3.84 3.37
C ASN A 9 12.04 -2.33 3.58
N SER A 10 11.03 -1.69 4.16
CA SER A 10 11.15 -0.32 4.63
C SER A 10 10.42 -0.12 5.94
N PHE A 11 11.06 0.63 6.85
CA PHE A 11 10.46 1.08 8.10
C PHE A 11 10.52 2.60 8.15
N SER A 12 9.39 3.23 8.46
CA SER A 12 9.26 4.68 8.56
C SER A 12 8.72 5.07 9.93
N TYR A 13 9.39 6.01 10.58
CA TYR A 13 9.00 6.57 11.88
C TYR A 13 9.29 8.07 11.91
N THR A 14 8.30 8.84 12.37
CA THR A 14 8.43 10.28 12.58
C THR A 14 8.04 10.61 14.01
N ARG A 15 8.77 11.52 14.66
CA ARG A 15 8.45 12.04 15.99
C ARG A 15 8.67 13.55 16.02
N GLY A 16 7.60 14.27 16.33
CA GLY A 16 7.62 15.71 16.56
C GLY A 16 7.05 16.03 17.94
N VAL A 17 7.71 16.92 18.67
CA VAL A 17 7.30 17.39 20.00
C VAL A 17 7.38 18.91 20.02
N ASN A 18 6.35 19.57 20.53
CA ASN A 18 6.35 20.98 20.82
C ASN A 18 7.18 21.25 22.08
N ARG A 19 8.29 21.98 21.97
CA ARG A 19 9.22 22.23 23.09
C ARG A 19 8.67 23.14 24.19
N ALA A 20 7.64 23.95 23.89
CA ALA A 20 7.04 24.84 24.89
C ALA A 20 6.00 24.11 25.76
N THR A 21 5.32 23.10 25.20
CA THR A 21 4.24 22.37 25.90
C THR A 21 4.56 20.92 26.21
N ASP A 22 5.68 20.40 25.69
CA ASP A 22 6.10 18.99 25.71
C ASP A 22 5.07 18.01 25.12
N LYS A 23 4.14 18.52 24.29
CA LYS A 23 3.11 17.72 23.62
C LYS A 23 3.54 17.27 22.23
N ALA A 24 2.91 16.23 21.72
CA ALA A 24 3.07 15.80 20.34
C ALA A 24 2.70 16.91 19.35
N LEU A 25 3.39 17.00 18.21
CA LEU A 25 2.88 17.79 17.09
C LEU A 25 1.69 17.07 16.43
N PRO A 26 0.67 17.81 15.95
CA PRO A 26 -0.44 17.22 15.21
C PRO A 26 0.03 16.68 13.85
N PHE A 27 -0.76 15.78 13.25
CA PHE A 27 -0.51 15.23 11.90
C PHE A 27 0.81 14.45 11.77
N ILE A 28 1.25 13.81 12.84
CA ILE A 28 2.41 12.92 12.77
C ILE A 28 1.93 11.51 12.38
N PRO A 29 2.37 10.96 11.24
CA PRO A 29 1.90 9.66 10.78
C PRO A 29 2.21 8.55 11.79
N ALA A 30 1.44 7.47 11.72
CA ALA A 30 1.78 6.22 12.37
C ALA A 30 3.10 5.68 11.81
N ALA A 31 3.83 4.90 12.62
CA ALA A 31 4.94 4.14 12.08
C ALA A 31 4.43 3.11 11.06
N VAL A 32 5.22 2.83 10.04
CA VAL A 32 4.87 1.88 8.98
C VAL A 32 6.05 0.95 8.72
N LEU A 33 5.79 -0.36 8.69
CA LEU A 33 6.70 -1.39 8.23
C LEU A 33 6.12 -2.04 6.98
N ARG A 34 6.78 -1.87 5.85
CA ARG A 34 6.41 -2.47 4.57
C ARG A 34 7.43 -3.52 4.17
N ASN A 35 6.95 -4.72 3.86
CA ASN A 35 7.75 -5.81 3.33
C ASN A 35 7.16 -6.23 1.99
N GLU A 36 7.98 -6.45 0.99
CA GLU A 36 7.58 -7.00 -0.30
C GLU A 36 8.50 -8.16 -0.67
N VAL A 37 7.89 -9.27 -1.09
CA VAL A 37 8.60 -10.37 -1.75
C VAL A 37 8.09 -10.44 -3.17
N ARG A 38 9.01 -10.40 -4.13
CA ARG A 38 8.72 -10.45 -5.55
C ARG A 38 9.53 -11.56 -6.21
N LEU A 39 8.84 -12.44 -6.91
CA LEU A 39 9.42 -13.52 -7.71
C LEU A 39 9.38 -13.14 -9.19
N GLU A 40 10.48 -13.31 -9.89
CA GLU A 40 10.59 -13.06 -11.34
C GLU A 40 11.07 -14.32 -12.09
N PRO A 41 10.24 -15.37 -12.18
CA PRO A 41 10.61 -16.61 -12.85
C PRO A 41 10.74 -16.44 -14.37
N GLU A 42 11.81 -17.02 -14.91
CA GLU A 42 11.98 -17.18 -16.35
C GLU A 42 11.29 -18.46 -16.83
N PHE A 43 10.36 -18.33 -17.77
CA PHE A 43 9.70 -19.47 -18.40
C PHE A 43 10.34 -19.78 -19.76
N LYS A 44 10.55 -21.08 -20.03
CA LYS A 44 10.90 -21.56 -21.38
C LYS A 44 9.64 -21.45 -22.25
N GLY A 45 9.61 -20.51 -23.18
CA GLY A 45 8.47 -20.27 -24.08
C GLY A 45 8.19 -18.79 -24.34
N GLY A 46 6.92 -18.49 -24.66
CA GLY A 46 6.45 -17.16 -25.07
C GLY A 46 6.17 -16.16 -23.94
N LEU A 47 6.26 -16.57 -22.67
CA LEU A 47 6.09 -15.69 -21.50
C LEU A 47 7.43 -15.04 -21.13
N LYS A 48 7.41 -13.73 -20.91
CA LYS A 48 8.56 -12.88 -20.59
C LYS A 48 8.20 -11.92 -19.47
N SER A 49 9.18 -11.53 -18.68
CA SER A 49 9.01 -10.56 -17.58
C SER A 49 7.83 -10.91 -16.67
N THR A 50 7.65 -12.22 -16.40
CA THR A 50 6.62 -12.68 -15.47
C THR A 50 7.05 -12.34 -14.07
N TYR A 51 6.15 -11.78 -13.28
CA TYR A 51 6.39 -11.54 -11.87
C TYR A 51 5.18 -11.88 -11.01
N PHE A 52 5.46 -12.24 -9.77
CA PHE A 52 4.50 -12.40 -8.70
C PHE A 52 5.02 -11.65 -7.48
N SER A 53 4.24 -10.72 -6.94
CA SER A 53 4.59 -9.91 -5.79
C SER A 53 3.52 -10.04 -4.71
N ILE A 54 3.99 -10.16 -3.46
CA ILE A 54 3.19 -10.04 -2.26
C ILE A 54 3.82 -8.99 -1.36
N ALA A 55 3.01 -8.03 -0.92
CA ALA A 55 3.42 -7.00 0.01
C ALA A 55 2.58 -7.01 1.29
N PHE A 56 3.24 -6.78 2.41
CA PHE A 56 2.66 -6.71 3.75
C PHE A 56 2.94 -5.32 4.35
N ASP A 57 1.88 -4.52 4.46
CA ASP A 57 1.94 -3.21 5.09
C ASP A 57 1.46 -3.33 6.53
N ASN A 58 2.34 -3.12 7.50
CA ASN A 58 1.99 -3.07 8.92
C ASN A 58 2.07 -1.62 9.42
N VAL A 59 0.91 -1.04 9.68
CA VAL A 59 0.77 0.31 10.24
C VAL A 59 0.54 0.18 11.73
N PHE A 60 1.46 0.73 12.52
CA PHE A 60 1.42 0.61 13.97
C PHE A 60 0.37 1.55 14.57
N LYS A 61 0.00 1.27 15.83
CA LYS A 61 -0.92 2.12 16.58
C LYS A 61 -0.29 3.50 16.77
N GLN A 62 -1.04 4.57 16.48
CA GLN A 62 -0.61 5.94 16.75
C GLN A 62 -1.37 6.48 17.97
N ASN A 63 -0.65 6.63 19.08
CA ASN A 63 -1.17 7.18 20.34
C ASN A 63 -0.55 8.53 20.70
N ARG A 64 0.49 8.97 19.98
CA ARG A 64 1.19 10.23 20.23
C ARG A 64 0.54 11.30 19.36
N VAL A 65 -0.52 11.88 19.90
CA VAL A 65 -1.40 12.85 19.23
C VAL A 65 -1.42 14.17 19.99
N ASP A 66 -1.70 15.27 19.29
CA ASP A 66 -1.99 16.55 19.94
C ASP A 66 -3.40 16.55 20.56
N ASN A 67 -3.75 17.60 21.32
CA ASN A 67 -5.02 17.70 22.05
C ASN A 67 -6.26 17.68 21.14
N PHE A 68 -6.12 18.10 19.88
CA PHE A 68 -7.21 18.14 18.90
C PHE A 68 -7.13 16.98 17.89
N GLU A 69 -6.53 15.86 18.29
CA GLU A 69 -6.39 14.68 17.45
C GLU A 69 -6.69 13.40 18.22
N THR A 70 -7.37 12.47 17.55
CA THR A 70 -7.72 11.16 18.13
C THR A 70 -6.68 10.09 17.81
N PRO A 71 -6.31 9.21 18.76
CA PRO A 71 -5.49 8.04 18.50
C PRO A 71 -6.11 7.13 17.43
N THR A 72 -5.27 6.41 16.69
CA THR A 72 -5.73 5.42 15.70
C THR A 72 -5.15 4.05 15.97
N GLY A 73 -5.97 3.02 15.75
CA GLY A 73 -5.59 1.61 15.87
C GLY A 73 -4.52 1.21 14.85
N ALA A 74 -3.78 0.15 15.17
CA ALA A 74 -2.90 -0.51 14.23
C ALA A 74 -3.71 -1.30 13.18
N TYR A 75 -3.16 -1.47 11.99
CA TYR A 75 -3.72 -2.36 10.99
C TYR A 75 -2.62 -2.96 10.10
N SER A 76 -3.01 -3.99 9.36
CA SER A 76 -2.11 -4.68 8.44
C SER A 76 -2.86 -4.95 7.16
N LEU A 77 -2.25 -4.68 6.01
CA LEU A 77 -2.81 -4.94 4.70
C LEU A 77 -1.91 -5.94 3.96
N VAL A 78 -2.55 -6.83 3.20
CA VAL A 78 -1.86 -7.71 2.26
C VAL A 78 -2.23 -7.26 0.86
N ASN A 79 -1.21 -7.04 0.04
CA ASN A 79 -1.34 -6.62 -1.35
C ASN A 79 -0.70 -7.68 -2.24
N LEU A 80 -1.31 -7.95 -3.39
CA LEU A 80 -0.79 -8.85 -4.41
C LEU A 80 -0.67 -8.12 -5.73
N ALA A 81 0.36 -8.45 -6.49
CA ALA A 81 0.48 -8.05 -7.88
C ALA A 81 1.10 -9.18 -8.69
N MET A 82 0.59 -9.38 -9.90
CA MET A 82 1.21 -10.29 -10.85
C MET A 82 1.10 -9.72 -12.26
N GLY A 83 2.02 -10.11 -13.12
CA GLY A 83 1.97 -9.71 -14.51
C GLY A 83 2.92 -10.53 -15.35
N THR A 84 2.69 -10.50 -16.65
CA THR A 84 3.53 -11.18 -17.63
C THR A 84 3.43 -10.45 -18.97
N THR A 85 4.43 -10.65 -19.82
CA THR A 85 4.43 -10.21 -21.20
C THR A 85 4.45 -11.44 -22.10
N PHE A 86 3.55 -11.50 -23.08
CA PHE A 86 3.54 -12.53 -24.09
C PHE A 86 3.57 -11.94 -25.50
N MET A 87 4.11 -12.69 -26.45
CA MET A 87 4.18 -12.26 -27.85
C MET A 87 2.93 -12.69 -28.60
N LEU A 88 2.11 -11.73 -29.04
CA LEU A 88 1.08 -11.94 -30.04
C LEU A 88 1.71 -11.72 -31.43
N ASN A 89 2.17 -12.82 -32.04
CA ASN A 89 2.99 -12.77 -33.25
C ASN A 89 4.28 -11.93 -33.04
N LYS A 90 4.36 -10.71 -33.59
CA LYS A 90 5.50 -9.79 -33.42
C LYS A 90 5.24 -8.69 -32.39
N GLN A 91 4.05 -8.65 -31.78
CA GLN A 91 3.65 -7.61 -30.86
C GLN A 91 3.72 -8.11 -29.42
N PRO A 92 4.53 -7.49 -28.54
CA PRO A 92 4.50 -7.81 -27.13
C PRO A 92 3.20 -7.27 -26.52
N LEU A 93 2.53 -8.08 -25.71
CA LEU A 93 1.36 -7.71 -24.94
C LEU A 93 1.65 -7.96 -23.47
N ARG A 94 1.63 -6.90 -22.67
CA ARG A 94 1.81 -7.00 -21.22
C ARG A 94 0.45 -6.93 -20.54
N ILE A 95 0.19 -7.90 -19.67
CA ILE A 95 -0.96 -7.93 -18.79
C ILE A 95 -0.50 -7.90 -17.34
N ASN A 96 -1.23 -7.21 -16.48
CA ASN A 96 -1.02 -7.23 -15.05
C ASN A 96 -2.37 -7.21 -14.31
N VAL A 97 -2.35 -7.80 -13.12
CA VAL A 97 -3.46 -7.77 -12.17
C VAL A 97 -2.87 -7.43 -10.81
N SER A 98 -3.53 -6.56 -10.07
CA SER A 98 -3.20 -6.29 -8.67
C SER A 98 -4.44 -6.30 -7.79
N ALA A 99 -4.24 -6.67 -6.54
CA ALA A 99 -5.24 -6.62 -5.49
C ALA A 99 -4.63 -5.93 -4.27
N ASN A 100 -5.03 -4.69 -4.01
CA ASN A 100 -4.67 -3.95 -2.80
C ASN A 100 -5.71 -4.20 -1.72
N ASN A 101 -5.26 -4.35 -0.46
CA ASN A 101 -6.12 -4.74 0.65
C ASN A 101 -6.91 -6.03 0.33
N LEU A 102 -6.19 -7.11 0.00
CA LEU A 102 -6.74 -8.40 -0.45
C LEU A 102 -7.85 -8.94 0.46
N PHE A 103 -7.67 -8.82 1.77
CA PHE A 103 -8.62 -9.31 2.77
C PHE A 103 -9.75 -8.32 3.10
N ASN A 104 -9.86 -7.21 2.38
CA ASN A 104 -10.88 -6.17 2.60
C ASN A 104 -10.96 -5.70 4.06
N LYS A 105 -9.81 -5.47 4.68
CA LYS A 105 -9.75 -4.93 6.04
C LYS A 105 -10.35 -3.53 6.05
N ALA A 106 -11.28 -3.28 6.96
CA ALA A 106 -11.74 -1.94 7.29
C ALA A 106 -10.72 -1.28 8.22
N TYR A 107 -10.28 -0.07 7.88
CA TYR A 107 -9.25 0.63 8.65
C TYR A 107 -9.41 2.15 8.52
N TYR A 108 -8.78 2.86 9.48
CA TYR A 108 -8.62 4.30 9.44
C TYR A 108 -7.12 4.61 9.41
N ASP A 109 -6.70 5.29 8.35
CA ASP A 109 -5.36 5.88 8.32
C ASP A 109 -5.28 7.04 9.32
N HIS A 110 -4.16 7.17 10.03
CA HIS A 110 -3.99 8.21 11.03
C HIS A 110 -4.15 9.63 10.45
N LEU A 111 -3.73 9.84 9.21
CA LEU A 111 -3.80 11.13 8.53
C LEU A 111 -5.13 11.33 7.77
N SER A 112 -6.04 10.36 7.82
CA SER A 112 -7.35 10.49 7.18
C SER A 112 -8.15 11.61 7.84
N ARG A 113 -8.62 12.56 7.04
CA ARG A 113 -9.59 13.58 7.48
C ARG A 113 -10.98 13.00 7.74
N PHE A 114 -11.24 11.79 7.25
CA PHE A 114 -12.54 11.12 7.38
C PHE A 114 -12.59 10.14 8.56
N LYS A 115 -11.58 10.10 9.43
CA LYS A 115 -11.59 9.21 10.60
C LYS A 115 -12.42 9.78 11.77
N PRO A 116 -12.86 8.93 12.72
CA PRO A 116 -13.49 9.36 13.96
C PRO A 116 -12.68 10.41 14.71
N GLY A 117 -13.37 11.46 15.16
CA GLY A 117 -12.82 12.62 15.84
C GLY A 117 -12.11 13.63 14.93
N ARG A 118 -12.17 13.43 13.60
CA ARG A 118 -11.69 14.42 12.61
C ARG A 118 -12.74 14.77 11.56
N LEU A 119 -13.65 13.84 11.24
CA LEU A 119 -14.69 14.04 10.23
C LEU A 119 -15.67 15.13 10.65
N ASP A 120 -16.19 15.03 11.88
CA ASP A 120 -17.19 15.91 12.45
C ASP A 120 -16.85 16.17 13.93
N GLU A 121 -16.88 17.43 14.34
CA GLU A 121 -16.65 17.83 15.73
C GLU A 121 -17.90 17.64 16.59
N ALA A 122 -19.10 17.69 16.00
CA ALA A 122 -20.37 17.48 16.70
C ALA A 122 -20.63 15.99 16.98
N ASP A 123 -20.14 15.10 16.11
CA ASP A 123 -20.15 13.65 16.30
C ASP A 123 -18.72 13.07 16.18
N PRO A 124 -17.96 13.00 17.28
CA PRO A 124 -16.61 12.45 17.28
C PRO A 124 -16.53 10.96 16.93
N THR A 125 -17.66 10.25 16.85
CA THR A 125 -17.68 8.83 16.48
C THR A 125 -17.85 8.60 14.98
N ALA A 126 -18.31 9.61 14.25
CA ALA A 126 -18.52 9.55 12.81
C ALA A 126 -17.19 9.36 12.05
N GLY A 127 -17.15 8.41 11.12
CA GLY A 127 -15.99 8.19 10.28
C GLY A 127 -16.30 7.34 9.04
N TYR A 128 -15.51 7.53 7.98
CA TYR A 128 -15.51 6.71 6.79
C TYR A 128 -14.20 5.94 6.69
N TYR A 129 -14.31 4.61 6.62
CA TYR A 129 -13.15 3.76 6.44
C TYR A 129 -12.39 4.13 5.16
N ASN A 130 -11.06 4.00 5.22
CA ASN A 130 -10.22 4.11 4.04
C ASN A 130 -10.55 3.00 3.02
N GLN A 131 -10.01 3.13 1.80
CA GLN A 131 -10.32 2.26 0.68
C GLN A 131 -10.21 0.77 1.07
N GLY A 132 -11.30 0.04 0.86
CA GLY A 132 -11.37 -1.41 1.02
C GLY A 132 -10.57 -2.15 -0.06
N ARG A 133 -10.94 -3.40 -0.34
CA ARG A 133 -10.31 -4.19 -1.39
C ARG A 133 -10.44 -3.51 -2.75
N ASN A 134 -9.32 -3.31 -3.43
CA ASN A 134 -9.24 -2.75 -4.77
C ASN A 134 -8.53 -3.73 -5.71
N ILE A 135 -9.20 -4.11 -6.79
CA ILE A 135 -8.64 -4.99 -7.82
C ILE A 135 -8.48 -4.17 -9.10
N SER A 136 -7.28 -4.20 -9.68
CA SER A 136 -6.96 -3.49 -10.91
C SER A 136 -6.43 -4.47 -11.96
N VAL A 137 -6.80 -4.24 -13.21
CA VAL A 137 -6.31 -5.00 -14.37
C VAL A 137 -5.73 -4.02 -15.37
N GLY A 138 -4.49 -4.26 -15.78
CA GLY A 138 -3.78 -3.43 -16.74
C GLY A 138 -3.42 -4.21 -17.99
N LEU A 139 -3.68 -3.60 -19.15
CA LEU A 139 -3.27 -4.08 -20.46
C LEU A 139 -2.36 -3.04 -21.11
N TYR A 140 -1.20 -3.45 -21.58
CA TYR A 140 -0.26 -2.58 -22.28
C TYR A 140 0.17 -3.21 -23.60
N LEU A 141 -0.13 -2.50 -24.69
CA LEU A 141 0.09 -2.91 -26.06
C LEU A 141 0.91 -1.81 -26.78
N PRO A 142 2.24 -1.88 -26.81
CA PRO A 142 3.05 -0.94 -27.58
C PRO A 142 2.85 -1.21 -29.09
N PHE A 143 2.43 -0.20 -29.83
CA PHE A 143 2.34 -0.26 -31.29
C PHE A 143 3.73 -0.08 -31.88
N VAL A 144 4.30 -1.17 -32.39
CA VAL A 144 5.56 -1.13 -33.13
C VAL A 144 5.21 -1.04 -34.61
N PHE A 145 5.11 0.18 -35.15
CA PHE A 145 5.00 0.40 -36.58
C PHE A 145 6.35 0.06 -37.22
N LYS A 146 6.33 -0.84 -38.21
CA LYS A 146 7.48 -1.12 -39.09
C LYS A 146 7.26 -0.43 -40.42
#